data_AF-A0A670KC30-F1
#
_entry.id   AF-A0A670KC30-F1
#
_cell.length_a   1.000
_cell.length_b   1.000
_cell.length_c   1.000
_cell.angle_alpha   90.00
_cell.angle_beta   90.00
_cell.angle_gamma   90.00
#
_symmetry.space_group_name_H-M   'P 1'
#
loop_
_entity.id
_entity.type
_entity.pdbx_description
1 polymer ?
#
loop_
_entity_poly.entity_id
_entity_poly.type
_entity_poly.pdbx_seq_one_letter_code
_entity_poly.pdbx_strand_id
1 'polypeptide(L)'
;LLPSLPFALSSWCVKQQHIDLVAEGFWEELLDSYQPNFTVMDCKLADSVYELHVRLLGADRATVLGEFHHVAHEGEQDRQENKNWHHVSHVFQRYGAGLRYVHFLHKAKEVETPAGFLRTRVTDSSVSAQLRD
;
A
#
# COMPACT_ATOMS: atom_id res chain seq x y z
N LEU A 1 28.23 -6.97 34.86
CA LEU A 1 27.53 -7.70 33.77
C LEU A 1 26.09 -7.21 33.77
N LEU A 2 25.74 -6.29 32.86
CA LEU A 2 24.34 -5.88 32.68
C LEU A 2 23.60 -7.04 32.02
N PRO A 3 22.37 -7.39 32.46
CA PRO A 3 21.61 -8.42 31.78
C PRO A 3 21.28 -7.91 30.39
N SER A 4 21.68 -8.67 29.36
CA SER A 4 21.27 -8.43 27.98
C SER A 4 19.75 -8.42 27.95
N LEU A 5 19.16 -7.25 27.66
CA LEU A 5 17.75 -7.15 27.31
C LEU A 5 17.45 -8.16 26.20
N PRO A 6 16.34 -8.90 26.25
CA PRO A 6 15.96 -9.76 25.13
C PRO A 6 15.88 -8.86 23.90
N PHE A 7 16.68 -9.16 22.88
CA PHE A 7 16.58 -8.50 21.58
C PHE A 7 15.12 -8.62 21.13
N ALA A 8 14.41 -7.50 21.02
CA ALA A 8 13.11 -7.50 20.39
C ALA A 8 13.32 -7.93 18.93
N LEU A 9 12.85 -9.11 18.56
CA LEU A 9 12.91 -9.58 17.18
C LEU A 9 11.82 -8.85 16.40
N SER A 10 12.21 -8.14 15.34
CA SER A 10 11.26 -7.51 14.42
C SER A 10 11.17 -8.29 13.13
N SER A 11 9.95 -8.46 12.62
CA SER A 11 9.68 -9.06 11.32
C SER A 11 8.73 -8.19 10.50
N TRP A 12 8.58 -8.52 9.22
CA TRP A 12 7.66 -7.83 8.32
C TRP A 12 6.46 -8.72 8.00
N CYS A 13 5.27 -8.20 8.26
CA CYS A 13 4.04 -8.72 7.68
C CYS A 13 3.83 -8.06 6.32
N VAL A 14 3.66 -8.88 5.28
CA VAL A 14 3.44 -8.42 3.89
C VAL A 14 2.14 -9.00 3.38
N LYS A 15 1.28 -8.15 2.82
CA LYS A 15 0.07 -8.57 2.09
C LYS A 15 0.07 -7.87 0.74
N GLN A 16 -0.27 -8.63 -0.29
CA GLN A 16 -0.35 -8.13 -1.65
C GLN A 16 -1.55 -8.70 -2.39
N GLN A 17 -2.01 -7.96 -3.39
CA GLN A 17 -3.06 -8.35 -4.31
C GLN A 17 -2.70 -7.88 -5.73
N HIS A 18 -2.94 -8.75 -6.71
CA HIS A 18 -2.93 -8.39 -8.12
C HIS A 18 -4.37 -8.34 -8.60
N ILE A 19 -4.81 -7.16 -9.03
CA ILE A 19 -6.17 -6.91 -9.49
C ILE A 19 -6.14 -6.95 -11.01
N ASP A 20 -6.89 -7.88 -11.60
CA ASP A 20 -7.08 -7.98 -13.05
C ASP A 20 -8.21 -7.04 -13.47
N LEU A 21 -7.88 -5.90 -14.07
CA LEU A 21 -8.86 -4.86 -14.35
C LEU A 21 -9.90 -5.33 -15.37
N VAL A 22 -9.53 -6.21 -16.30
CA VAL A 22 -10.47 -6.76 -17.27
C VAL A 22 -11.45 -7.72 -16.61
N ALA A 23 -10.97 -8.56 -15.69
CA ALA A 23 -11.82 -9.42 -14.89
C ALA A 23 -12.76 -8.64 -13.95
N GLU A 24 -12.33 -7.47 -13.47
CA GLU A 24 -13.16 -6.53 -12.69
C GLU A 24 -14.15 -5.73 -13.56
N GLY A 25 -14.14 -5.91 -14.89
CA GLY A 25 -15.14 -5.35 -15.82
C GLY A 25 -14.70 -4.13 -16.63
N PHE A 26 -13.43 -3.73 -16.55
CA PHE A 26 -12.88 -2.67 -17.41
C PHE A 26 -12.53 -3.24 -18.78
N TRP A 27 -13.10 -2.71 -19.86
CA TRP A 27 -12.65 -3.09 -21.21
C TRP A 27 -11.37 -2.35 -21.60
N GLU A 28 -10.62 -2.92 -22.53
CA GLU A 28 -9.27 -2.47 -22.89
C GLU A 28 -9.24 -1.04 -23.45
N GLU A 29 -10.19 -0.69 -24.30
CA GLU A 29 -10.26 0.63 -24.92
C GLU A 29 -10.50 1.75 -23.89
N LEU A 30 -11.23 1.46 -22.80
CA LEU A 30 -11.41 2.39 -21.68
C LEU A 30 -10.08 2.65 -20.98
N LEU A 31 -9.30 1.59 -20.74
CA LEU A 31 -8.01 1.71 -20.07
C LEU A 31 -6.96 2.37 -20.96
N ASP A 32 -6.98 2.08 -22.27
CA ASP A 32 -5.92 2.50 -23.19
C ASP A 32 -6.14 3.91 -23.74
N SER A 33 -7.38 4.21 -24.16
CA SER A 33 -7.70 5.50 -24.80
C SER A 33 -8.20 6.51 -23.79
N TYR A 34 -9.15 6.12 -22.95
CA TYR A 34 -9.79 7.04 -22.01
C TYR A 34 -8.98 7.21 -20.71
N GLN A 35 -8.23 6.20 -20.27
CA GLN A 35 -7.33 6.22 -19.12
C GLN A 35 -7.98 6.85 -17.86
N PRO A 36 -8.98 6.22 -17.23
CA PRO A 36 -9.62 6.77 -16.03
C PRO A 36 -8.58 6.99 -14.91
N ASN A 37 -8.83 7.95 -14.02
CA ASN A 37 -7.97 8.16 -12.87
C ASN A 37 -8.11 6.97 -11.92
N PHE A 38 -7.00 6.39 -11.48
CA PHE A 38 -7.00 5.34 -10.47
C PHE A 38 -6.54 5.93 -9.15
N THR A 39 -7.43 5.93 -8.15
CA THR A 39 -7.12 6.33 -6.78
C THR A 39 -6.84 5.09 -5.96
N VAL A 40 -5.71 5.11 -5.27
CA VAL A 40 -5.38 4.13 -4.22
C VAL A 40 -5.46 4.80 -2.87
N MET A 41 -6.02 4.06 -1.90
CA MET A 41 -6.08 4.47 -0.51
C MET A 41 -5.67 3.31 0.40
N ASP A 42 -5.06 3.66 1.53
CA ASP A 42 -4.87 2.75 2.65
C ASP A 42 -4.91 3.53 3.98
N CYS A 43 -5.19 2.85 5.08
CA CYS A 43 -5.27 3.47 6.39
C CYS A 43 -4.50 2.68 7.46
N LYS A 44 -3.53 3.32 8.10
CA LYS A 44 -2.61 2.71 9.07
C LYS A 44 -2.70 3.35 10.45
N LEU A 45 -2.33 2.64 11.51
CA LEU A 45 -2.22 3.22 12.86
C LEU A 45 -0.89 3.98 13.06
N ALA A 46 -0.90 5.10 13.78
CA ALA A 46 0.23 6.05 13.86
C ALA A 46 1.60 5.44 14.25
N ASP A 47 1.59 4.47 15.15
CA ASP A 47 2.79 3.95 15.81
C ASP A 47 3.59 2.91 15.00
N SER A 48 3.21 2.67 13.74
CA SER A 48 3.81 1.62 12.91
C SER A 48 4.85 2.08 11.90
N VAL A 49 5.94 1.30 11.74
CA VAL A 49 6.69 1.28 10.48
C VAL A 49 5.84 0.61 9.40
N TYR A 50 5.60 1.33 8.32
CA TYR A 50 4.66 0.95 7.29
C TYR A 50 5.20 1.31 5.90
N GLU A 51 4.96 0.44 4.93
CA GLU A 51 5.28 0.68 3.52
C GLU A 51 4.07 0.35 2.64
N LEU A 52 3.78 1.21 1.67
CA LEU A 52 2.82 0.99 0.61
C LEU A 52 3.53 1.05 -0.74
N HIS A 53 3.40 -0.01 -1.52
CA HIS A 53 3.88 -0.12 -2.89
C HIS A 53 2.70 -0.43 -3.80
N VAL A 54 2.44 0.46 -4.76
CA VAL A 54 1.40 0.26 -5.76
C VAL A 54 2.00 0.41 -7.14
N ARG A 55 1.73 -0.55 -8.02
CA ARG A 55 2.17 -0.52 -9.42
C ARG A 55 0.98 -0.70 -10.35
N LEU A 56 0.95 0.12 -11.40
CA LEU A 56 0.15 -0.08 -12.59
C LEU A 56 0.97 -0.91 -13.59
N LEU A 57 0.44 -2.05 -14.00
CA LEU A 57 1.18 -3.05 -14.78
C LEU A 57 0.49 -3.36 -16.11
N GLY A 58 1.32 -3.62 -17.12
CA GLY A 58 0.91 -4.09 -18.43
C GLY A 58 0.43 -5.54 -18.45
N ALA A 59 -0.04 -6.00 -19.62
CA ALA A 59 -0.55 -7.37 -19.82
C ALA A 59 0.47 -8.48 -19.45
N ASP A 60 1.76 -8.20 -19.57
CA ASP A 60 2.86 -9.11 -19.20
C ASP A 60 3.10 -9.22 -17.69
N ARG A 61 2.38 -8.43 -16.87
CA ARG A 61 2.54 -8.30 -15.42
C ARG A 61 3.93 -7.83 -14.98
N ALA A 62 4.72 -7.29 -15.89
CA ALA A 62 6.11 -6.89 -15.66
C ALA A 62 6.38 -5.44 -16.08
N THR A 63 5.78 -5.00 -17.20
CA THR A 63 5.87 -3.62 -17.68
C THR A 63 5.19 -2.69 -16.68
N VAL A 64 5.95 -1.80 -16.06
CA VAL A 64 5.45 -0.81 -15.10
C VAL A 64 5.05 0.48 -15.84
N LEU A 65 3.77 0.82 -15.79
CA LEU A 65 3.20 2.04 -16.37
C LEU A 65 3.09 3.19 -15.37
N GLY A 66 3.12 2.86 -14.08
CA GLY A 66 3.09 3.82 -12.98
C GLY A 66 3.42 3.14 -11.66
N GLU A 67 4.06 3.87 -10.76
CA GLU A 67 4.46 3.34 -9.46
C GLU A 67 4.30 4.42 -8.38
N PHE A 68 3.79 4.00 -7.23
CA PHE A 68 3.68 4.84 -6.04
C PHE A 68 4.29 4.10 -4.85
N HIS A 69 5.11 4.83 -4.10
CA HIS A 69 5.80 4.36 -2.92
C HIS A 69 5.58 5.33 -1.77
N HIS A 70 5.12 4.80 -0.64
CA HIS A 70 5.02 5.53 0.61
C HIS A 70 5.66 4.72 1.72
N VAL A 71 6.54 5.36 2.49
CA VAL A 71 7.22 4.77 3.64
C VAL A 71 6.98 5.70 4.83
N ALA A 72 6.57 5.11 5.95
CA ALA A 72 6.43 5.81 7.23
C ALA A 72 7.34 5.12 8.26
N HIS A 73 8.20 5.89 8.93
CA HIS A 73 9.14 5.36 9.92
C HIS A 73 8.64 5.56 11.37
N GLU A 74 9.19 4.75 12.29
CA GLU A 74 8.96 4.88 13.73
C GLU A 74 9.39 6.29 14.21
N GLY A 75 8.46 7.04 14.84
CA GLY A 75 8.76 8.30 15.52
C GLY A 75 8.65 9.58 14.68
N GLU A 76 8.25 9.48 13.40
CA GLU A 76 7.90 10.66 12.59
C GLU A 76 6.52 11.26 12.95
N GLN A 77 5.75 10.57 13.80
CA GLN A 77 4.45 11.01 14.29
C GLN A 77 4.53 11.37 15.77
N ASP A 78 3.90 12.48 16.14
CA ASP A 78 3.99 13.05 17.48
C ASP A 78 3.54 12.03 18.52
N ARG A 79 4.32 11.86 19.61
CA ARG A 79 4.11 10.79 20.60
C ARG A 79 2.75 10.88 21.31
N GLN A 80 2.08 12.01 21.18
CA GLN A 80 0.74 12.27 21.70
C GLN A 80 -0.38 11.66 20.80
N GLU A 81 -0.09 11.36 19.53
CA GLU A 81 -1.03 10.88 18.50
C GLU A 81 -0.97 9.36 18.27
N ASN A 82 -0.28 8.61 19.14
CA ASN A 82 0.02 7.17 19.00
C ASN A 82 -1.19 6.21 18.90
N LYS A 83 -2.41 6.72 18.74
CA LYS A 83 -3.65 5.95 18.53
C LYS A 83 -4.48 6.44 17.34
N ASN A 84 -3.96 7.37 16.54
CA ASN A 84 -4.69 7.92 15.41
C ASN A 84 -4.50 7.06 14.15
N TRP A 85 -5.54 7.02 13.33
CA TRP A 85 -5.50 6.44 12.00
C TRP A 85 -4.99 7.48 11.00
N HIS A 86 -4.07 7.06 10.13
CA HIS A 86 -3.48 7.89 9.10
C HIS A 86 -3.79 7.31 7.73
N HIS A 87 -4.43 8.14 6.90
CA HIS A 87 -4.76 7.80 5.54
C HIS A 87 -3.60 8.14 4.61
N VAL A 88 -3.31 7.21 3.71
CA VAL A 88 -2.42 7.40 2.57
C VAL A 88 -3.30 7.36 1.32
N SER A 89 -3.10 8.31 0.41
CA SER A 89 -3.84 8.37 -0.85
C SER A 89 -2.93 8.80 -1.99
N HIS A 90 -3.11 8.18 -3.16
CA HIS A 90 -2.44 8.58 -4.39
C HIS A 90 -3.36 8.39 -5.59
N VAL A 91 -3.23 9.27 -6.58
CA VAL A 91 -4.02 9.23 -7.82
C VAL A 91 -3.07 9.07 -9.00
N PHE A 92 -3.21 7.96 -9.71
CA PHE A 92 -2.55 7.75 -10.99
C PHE A 92 -3.37 8.39 -12.11
N GLN A 93 -2.71 9.18 -12.94
CA GLN A 93 -3.30 9.86 -14.09
C GLN A 93 -2.36 9.76 -15.28
N ARG A 94 -2.91 9.68 -16.49
CA ARG A 94 -2.11 9.69 -17.74
C ARG A 94 -0.98 8.66 -17.73
N TYR A 95 -1.26 7.44 -17.28
CA TYR A 95 -0.31 6.33 -17.20
C TYR A 95 0.01 5.70 -18.56
N GLY A 96 -0.66 6.15 -19.64
CA GLY A 96 -0.45 5.61 -20.98
C GLY A 96 -1.29 4.36 -21.25
N ALA A 97 -1.21 3.86 -22.48
CA ALA A 97 -1.94 2.67 -22.88
C ALA A 97 -1.28 1.38 -22.36
N GLY A 98 -2.07 0.31 -22.29
CA GLY A 98 -1.61 -1.04 -21.97
C GLY A 98 -1.86 -1.47 -20.53
N LEU A 99 -2.50 -0.64 -19.70
CA LEU A 99 -2.81 -0.99 -18.31
C LEU A 99 -3.75 -2.19 -18.25
N ARG A 100 -3.38 -3.24 -17.52
CA ARG A 100 -4.22 -4.44 -17.30
C ARG A 100 -4.29 -4.87 -15.84
N TYR A 101 -3.27 -4.55 -15.04
CA TYR A 101 -3.21 -4.97 -13.65
C TYR A 101 -2.86 -3.83 -12.70
N VAL A 102 -3.41 -3.89 -11.49
CA VAL A 102 -2.91 -3.13 -10.34
C VAL A 102 -2.29 -4.10 -9.36
N HIS A 103 -1.00 -3.93 -9.05
CA HIS A 103 -0.35 -4.61 -7.94
C HIS A 103 -0.39 -3.70 -6.72
N PHE A 104 -1.15 -4.10 -5.71
CA PHE A 104 -1.25 -3.41 -4.43
C PHE A 104 -0.50 -4.24 -3.39
N LEU A 105 0.49 -3.66 -2.71
CA LEU A 105 1.25 -4.33 -1.67
C LEU A 105 1.46 -3.36 -0.51
N HIS A 106 1.07 -3.81 0.69
CA HIS A 106 1.49 -3.12 1.91
C HIS A 106 2.36 -3.99 2.80
N LYS A 107 3.20 -3.35 3.59
CA LYS A 107 4.05 -3.97 4.59
C LYS A 107 3.90 -3.24 5.91
N ALA A 108 3.89 -4.02 6.97
CA ALA A 108 3.72 -3.56 8.32
C ALA A 108 4.75 -4.27 9.18
N LYS A 109 5.55 -3.52 9.94
CA LYS A 109 6.49 -4.12 10.87
C LYS A 109 5.75 -4.68 12.08
N GLU A 110 6.14 -5.87 12.50
CA GLU A 110 5.66 -6.54 13.70
C GLU A 110 6.86 -6.72 14.65
N VAL A 111 6.66 -6.37 15.91
CA VAL A 111 7.70 -6.47 16.95
C VAL A 111 7.29 -7.53 17.95
N GLU A 112 8.12 -8.56 18.11
CA GLU A 112 7.93 -9.58 19.12
C GLU A 112 8.39 -9.07 20.49
N THR A 113 7.54 -9.23 21.49
CA THR A 113 7.81 -8.85 22.89
C THR A 113 7.49 -10.02 23.81
N PRO A 114 7.98 -10.02 25.07
CA PRO A 114 7.59 -11.04 26.05
C PRO A 114 6.08 -11.11 26.32
N ALA A 115 5.33 -10.04 26.03
CA ALA A 115 3.87 -9.97 26.18
C ALA A 115 3.11 -10.37 24.90
N GLY A 116 3.81 -10.78 23.84
CA GLY A 116 3.25 -11.11 22.52
C GLY A 116 3.69 -10.13 21.43
N PHE A 117 2.96 -10.11 20.31
CA PHE A 117 3.32 -9.30 19.16
C PHE A 117 2.68 -7.91 19.19
N LEU A 118 3.50 -6.88 19.06
CA LEU A 118 3.05 -5.53 18.73
C LEU A 118 2.86 -5.44 17.22
N ARG A 119 1.59 -5.44 16.80
CA ARG A 119 1.19 -5.41 15.40
C ARG A 119 0.73 -4.03 14.98
N THR A 120 1.35 -3.55 13.93
CA THR A 120 0.79 -2.50 13.07
C THR A 120 -0.56 -2.93 12.53
N ARG A 121 -1.57 -2.06 12.62
CA ARG A 121 -2.88 -2.28 12.01
C ARG A 121 -2.99 -1.51 10.71
N VAL A 122 -3.50 -2.18 9.68
CA VAL A 122 -3.79 -1.59 8.37
C VAL A 122 -5.17 -2.05 7.93
N THR A 123 -5.98 -1.13 7.41
CA THR A 123 -7.37 -1.36 7.00
C THR A 123 -7.81 -0.34 5.95
N ASP A 124 -9.02 -0.52 5.42
CA ASP A 124 -9.66 0.43 4.49
C ASP A 124 -8.85 0.63 3.19
N SER A 125 -8.09 -0.39 2.82
CA SER A 125 -7.33 -0.45 1.58
C SER A 125 -8.30 -0.52 0.40
N SER A 126 -8.14 0.37 -0.58
CA SER A 126 -8.99 0.39 -1.77
C SER A 126 -8.24 0.84 -3.02
N VAL A 127 -8.72 0.36 -4.16
CA VAL A 127 -8.39 0.83 -5.50
C VAL A 127 -9.71 1.22 -6.15
N SER A 128 -9.84 2.46 -6.60
CA SER A 128 -11.04 2.96 -7.26
C SER A 128 -10.70 3.65 -8.57
N ALA A 129 -11.57 3.52 -9.56
CA ALA A 129 -11.45 4.23 -10.82
C ALA A 129 -12.48 5.36 -10.89
N GLN A 130 -12.04 6.54 -11.31
CA GLN A 130 -12.90 7.69 -11.54
C GLN A 130 -12.84 8.09 -13.02
N LEU A 131 -14.01 8.14 -13.65
CA LEU A 131 -14.17 8.70 -14.97
C LEU A 131 -13.91 10.22 -14.90
N ARG A 132 -13.15 10.74 -15.86
CA ARG A 132 -12.87 12.16 -16.04
C ARG A 132 -13.99 12.82 -16.85
N ASP A 133 -14.54 13.91 -16.34
CA ASP A 133 -15.52 14.73 -17.07
C ASP A 133 -14.92 15.36 -18.34
#